data_AF-A0A1Y6C7C0-F1
#
_entry.id   AF-A0A1Y6C7C0-F1
#
_cell.length_a   1.000
_cell.length_b   1.000
_cell.length_c   1.000
_cell.angle_alpha   90.00
_cell.angle_beta   90.00
_cell.angle_gamma   90.00
#
_symmetry.space_group_name_H-M   'P 1'
#
loop_
_entity.id
_entity.type
_entity.pdbx_description
1 polymer ?
#
loop_
_entity_poly.entity_id
_entity_poly.type
_entity_poly.pdbx_seq_one_letter_code
_entity_poly.pdbx_strand_id
1 'polypeptide(L)'
;MEDPITIVSLLVGVIGTSIAIYQAAVIREGKKRKSELQYILAGINNAALQKQQTWQNQISTLKKLESEQDWEMGRLYLRAKDDFAEIASLTIALEGTIDIDNSAIKSMMDKSIEIVRKNNVLQEEGMKNPLFNNPVPEPEKKP
;
A
#
# COMPACT_ATOMS: atom_id res chain seq x y z
N MET A 1 -42.71 38.21 -31.20
CA MET A 1 -42.38 36.93 -31.86
C MET A 1 -40.87 36.81 -31.75
N GLU A 2 -40.37 35.85 -30.99
CA GLU A 2 -38.92 35.67 -30.83
C GLU A 2 -38.28 35.28 -32.18
N ASP A 3 -37.09 35.83 -32.46
CA ASP A 3 -36.33 35.57 -33.69
C ASP A 3 -35.91 34.09 -33.73
N PRO A 4 -36.16 33.35 -34.83
CA PRO A 4 -35.72 31.97 -35.02
C PRO A 4 -34.25 31.73 -34.70
N ILE A 5 -33.37 32.71 -34.92
CA ILE A 5 -31.94 32.62 -34.62
C ILE A 5 -31.72 32.50 -33.11
N THR A 6 -32.42 33.31 -32.32
CA THR A 6 -32.34 33.30 -30.85
C THR A 6 -32.81 31.96 -30.28
N ILE A 7 -33.87 31.38 -30.84
CA ILE A 7 -34.38 30.06 -30.42
C ILE A 7 -33.36 28.96 -30.71
N VAL A 8 -32.74 28.98 -31.90
CA VAL A 8 -31.70 28.01 -32.27
C VAL A 8 -30.45 28.16 -31.39
N SER A 9 -29.99 29.39 -31.13
CA SER A 9 -28.84 29.63 -30.25
C SER A 9 -29.10 29.17 -28.82
N LEU A 10 -30.31 29.39 -28.30
CA LEU A 10 -30.71 28.91 -26.97
C LEU A 10 -30.68 27.37 -26.91
N LEU A 11 -31.25 26.71 -27.92
CA LEU A 11 -31.27 25.24 -28.02
C LEU A 11 -29.85 24.66 -28.08
N VAL A 12 -28.96 25.23 -28.89
CA VAL A 12 -27.55 24.81 -28.96
C VAL A 12 -26.84 25.04 -27.63
N GLY A 13 -27.10 26.16 -26.94
CA GLY A 13 -26.56 26.44 -25.62
C GLY A 13 -26.98 25.43 -24.55
N VAL A 14 -28.26 25.03 -24.55
CA VAL A 14 -28.80 24.01 -23.62
C VAL A 14 -28.19 22.64 -23.89
N ILE A 15 -28.08 22.25 -25.17
CA ILE A 15 -27.46 20.96 -25.56
C ILE A 15 -25.97 20.94 -25.17
N GLY A 16 -25.23 22.01 -25.49
CA GLY A 16 -23.81 22.11 -25.15
C GLY A 16 -23.55 22.04 -23.64
N THR A 17 -24.38 22.73 -22.85
CA THR A 17 -24.30 22.67 -21.38
C THR A 17 -24.59 21.26 -20.85
N SER A 18 -25.58 20.59 -21.42
CA SER A 18 -25.93 19.21 -21.04
C SER A 18 -24.80 18.22 -21.33
N ILE A 19 -24.15 18.35 -22.49
CA ILE A 19 -22.98 17.54 -22.87
C ILE A 19 -21.82 17.78 -21.90
N ALA A 20 -21.54 19.05 -21.56
CA ALA A 20 -20.45 19.40 -20.64
C ALA A 20 -20.67 18.80 -19.23
N ILE A 21 -21.91 18.85 -18.72
CA ILE A 21 -22.27 18.22 -17.44
C ILE A 21 -22.06 16.71 -17.49
N TYR A 22 -22.50 16.06 -18.58
CA TYR A 22 -22.32 14.62 -18.76
C TYR A 22 -20.83 14.25 -18.84
N GLN A 23 -20.04 14.97 -19.62
CA GLN A 23 -18.59 14.76 -19.72
C GLN A 23 -17.91 14.93 -18.36
N ALA A 24 -18.25 15.97 -17.61
CA ALA A 24 -17.72 16.18 -16.27
C ALA A 24 -18.07 15.03 -15.32
N ALA A 25 -19.31 14.52 -15.38
CA ALA A 25 -19.74 13.38 -14.58
C ALA A 25 -18.99 12.09 -14.94
N VAL A 26 -18.86 11.78 -16.24
CA VAL A 26 -18.14 10.59 -16.73
C VAL A 26 -16.65 10.65 -16.37
N ILE A 27 -16.01 11.80 -16.54
CA ILE A 27 -14.61 12.00 -16.16
C ILE A 27 -14.44 11.81 -14.65
N ARG A 28 -15.35 12.36 -13.83
CA ARG A 28 -15.30 12.21 -12.37
C ARG A 28 -15.43 10.75 -11.94
N GLU A 29 -16.39 10.03 -12.52
CA GLU A 29 -16.60 8.60 -12.23
C GLU A 29 -15.40 7.77 -12.67
N GLY A 30 -14.84 8.06 -13.86
CA GLY A 30 -13.62 7.41 -14.36
C GLY A 30 -12.42 7.61 -13.43
N LYS A 31 -12.20 8.84 -12.94
CA LYS A 31 -11.14 9.14 -11.96
C LYS A 31 -11.36 8.39 -10.64
N LYS A 32 -12.60 8.35 -10.15
CA LYS A 32 -12.95 7.64 -8.90
C LYS A 32 -12.63 6.15 -9.03
N ARG A 33 -13.07 5.51 -10.11
CA ARG A 33 -12.86 4.08 -10.34
C ARG A 33 -11.39 3.73 -10.50
N LYS A 34 -10.61 4.56 -11.18
CA LYS A 34 -9.14 4.40 -11.25
C LYS A 34 -8.53 4.41 -9.85
N SER A 35 -8.88 5.41 -9.03
CA SER A 35 -8.37 5.50 -7.65
C SER A 35 -8.75 4.29 -6.81
N GLU A 36 -9.99 3.82 -6.88
CA GLU A 36 -10.44 2.60 -6.17
C GLU A 36 -9.60 1.37 -6.57
N LEU A 37 -9.35 1.17 -7.87
CA LEU A 37 -8.51 0.08 -8.35
C LEU A 37 -7.07 0.18 -7.85
N GLN A 38 -6.49 1.38 -7.81
CA GLN A 38 -5.15 1.59 -7.26
C GLN A 38 -5.08 1.22 -5.77
N TYR A 39 -6.09 1.59 -4.97
CA TYR A 39 -6.14 1.19 -3.57
C TYR A 39 -6.31 -0.33 -3.38
N ILE A 40 -7.07 -1.00 -4.24
CA ILE A 40 -7.19 -2.47 -4.22
C ILE A 40 -5.83 -3.09 -4.55
N LEU A 41 -5.15 -2.63 -5.59
CA LEU A 41 -3.80 -3.09 -5.96
C LEU A 41 -2.80 -2.83 -4.83
N ALA A 42 -2.90 -1.70 -4.13
CA ALA A 42 -2.10 -1.41 -2.97
C ALA A 42 -2.36 -2.33 -1.78
N GLY A 43 -3.61 -2.74 -1.57
CA GLY A 43 -3.96 -3.77 -0.60
C GLY A 43 -3.33 -5.13 -0.96
N ILE A 44 -3.44 -5.55 -2.22
CA ILE A 44 -2.86 -6.82 -2.70
C ILE A 44 -1.33 -6.79 -2.58
N ASN A 45 -0.69 -5.69 -2.98
CA ASN A 45 0.75 -5.51 -2.88
C ASN A 45 1.24 -5.64 -1.43
N ASN A 46 0.60 -4.94 -0.49
CA ASN A 46 0.95 -5.04 0.93
C ASN A 46 0.75 -6.46 1.49
N ALA A 47 -0.31 -7.15 1.09
CA ALA A 47 -0.56 -8.53 1.51
C ALA A 47 0.51 -9.50 0.96
N ALA A 48 0.94 -9.30 -0.29
CA ALA A 48 2.01 -10.08 -0.91
C ALA A 48 3.35 -9.86 -0.20
N LEU A 49 3.73 -8.60 0.07
CA LEU A 49 4.95 -8.27 0.83
C LEU A 49 4.96 -8.87 2.24
N GLN A 50 3.83 -8.81 2.95
CA GLN A 50 3.72 -9.44 4.28
C GLN A 50 3.89 -10.96 4.23
N LYS A 51 3.31 -11.63 3.22
CA LYS A 51 3.49 -13.07 3.03
C LYS A 51 4.93 -13.41 2.64
N GLN A 52 5.55 -12.65 1.75
CA GLN A 52 6.97 -12.79 1.41
C GLN A 52 7.84 -12.72 2.67
N GLN A 53 7.63 -11.73 3.53
CA GLN A 53 8.37 -11.59 4.80
C GLN A 53 8.10 -12.78 5.74
N THR A 54 6.86 -13.25 5.82
CA THR A 54 6.49 -14.41 6.64
C THR A 54 7.25 -15.66 6.21
N TRP A 55 7.30 -15.93 4.90
CA TRP A 55 8.05 -17.06 4.36
C TRP A 55 9.56 -16.91 4.54
N GLN A 56 10.10 -15.70 4.40
CA GLN A 56 11.50 -15.42 4.71
C GLN A 56 11.84 -15.72 6.17
N ASN A 57 10.96 -15.32 7.10
CA ASN A 57 11.13 -15.64 8.52
C ASN A 57 11.09 -17.15 8.75
N GLN A 58 10.15 -17.87 8.11
CA GLN A 58 10.08 -19.32 8.23
C GLN A 58 11.34 -20.01 7.69
N ILE A 59 11.84 -19.59 6.53
CA ILE A 59 13.11 -20.06 5.97
C ILE A 59 14.26 -19.85 6.97
N SER A 60 14.32 -18.69 7.63
CA SER A 60 15.37 -18.39 8.62
C SER A 60 15.30 -19.28 9.87
N THR A 61 14.14 -19.85 10.16
CA THR A 61 13.94 -20.77 11.29
C THR A 61 14.14 -22.24 10.94
N LEU A 62 14.36 -22.57 9.67
CA LEU A 62 14.66 -23.95 9.26
C LEU A 62 16.00 -24.39 9.85
N LYS A 63 16.02 -25.59 10.42
CA LYS A 63 17.27 -26.26 10.81
C LYS A 63 18.06 -26.64 9.55
N LYS A 64 19.30 -27.08 9.72
CA LYS A 64 20.16 -27.52 8.61
C LYS A 64 19.41 -28.49 7.70
N LEU A 65 19.44 -28.21 6.40
CA LEU A 65 18.83 -29.06 5.37
C LEU A 65 19.78 -30.22 5.08
N GLU A 66 19.56 -31.36 5.73
CA GLU A 66 20.47 -32.51 5.68
C GLU A 66 19.88 -33.68 4.90
N SER A 67 18.55 -33.85 4.88
CA SER A 67 17.86 -34.88 4.11
C SER A 67 17.29 -34.35 2.78
N GLU A 68 17.03 -35.24 1.81
CA GLU A 68 16.35 -34.87 0.55
C GLU A 68 14.97 -34.23 0.81
N GLN A 69 14.25 -34.71 1.83
CA GLN A 69 12.94 -34.17 2.20
C GLN A 69 13.05 -32.73 2.73
N ASP A 70 14.12 -32.40 3.46
CA ASP A 70 14.39 -31.03 3.90
C ASP A 70 14.68 -30.11 2.72
N TRP A 71 15.42 -30.60 1.72
CA TRP A 71 15.70 -29.85 0.49
C TRP A 71 14.45 -29.62 -0.37
N GLU A 72 13.53 -30.57 -0.43
CA GLU A 72 12.22 -30.36 -1.08
C GLU A 72 11.40 -29.30 -0.36
N MET A 73 11.31 -29.37 0.96
CA MET A 73 10.61 -28.39 1.77
C MET A 73 11.24 -26.99 1.66
N GLY A 74 12.57 -26.89 1.72
CA GLY A 74 13.29 -25.63 1.55
C GLY A 74 13.04 -24.99 0.18
N ARG A 75 13.03 -25.80 -0.90
CA ARG A 75 12.68 -25.33 -2.25
C ARG A 75 11.25 -24.82 -2.33
N LEU A 76 10.30 -25.48 -1.67
CA LEU A 76 8.90 -25.05 -1.63
C LEU A 76 8.77 -23.66 -0.98
N TYR A 77 9.41 -23.44 0.17
CA TYR A 77 9.37 -22.15 0.86
C TYR A 77 10.06 -21.03 0.08
N LEU A 78 11.20 -21.33 -0.56
CA LEU A 78 11.89 -20.38 -1.43
C LEU A 78 11.01 -19.97 -2.61
N ARG A 79 10.38 -20.95 -3.28
CA ARG A 79 9.44 -20.67 -4.37
C ARG A 79 8.27 -19.82 -3.90
N ALA A 80 7.63 -20.18 -2.79
CA ALA A 80 6.51 -19.40 -2.26
C ALA A 80 6.92 -17.94 -1.98
N LYS A 81 8.09 -17.72 -1.38
CA LYS A 81 8.64 -16.38 -1.14
C LYS A 81 8.84 -15.61 -2.47
N ASP A 82 9.40 -16.26 -3.49
CA ASP A 82 9.64 -15.63 -4.80
C ASP A 82 8.31 -15.33 -5.54
N ASP A 83 7.32 -16.22 -5.49
CA ASP A 83 5.99 -16.01 -6.08
C ASP A 83 5.29 -14.76 -5.49
N PHE A 84 5.40 -14.54 -4.19
CA PHE A 84 4.84 -13.33 -3.56
C PHE A 84 5.60 -12.05 -3.95
N ALA A 85 6.91 -12.14 -4.18
CA ALA A 85 7.69 -11.01 -4.70
C ALA A 85 7.28 -10.67 -6.14
N GLU A 86 6.97 -11.68 -6.95
CA GLU A 86 6.45 -11.50 -8.31
C GLU A 86 5.06 -10.85 -8.28
N ILE A 87 4.13 -11.33 -7.44
CA ILE A 87 2.79 -10.71 -7.28
C ILE A 87 2.91 -9.24 -6.85
N ALA A 88 3.82 -8.94 -5.93
CA ALA A 88 4.09 -7.56 -5.51
C ALA A 88 4.60 -6.71 -6.70
N SER A 89 5.48 -7.24 -7.52
CA SER A 89 6.01 -6.55 -8.70
C SER A 89 4.96 -6.32 -9.78
N LEU A 90 4.12 -7.33 -10.05
CA LEU A 90 3.03 -7.26 -11.03
C LEU A 90 1.95 -6.26 -10.62
N THR A 91 1.62 -6.17 -9.32
CA THR A 91 0.65 -5.20 -8.81
C THR A 91 1.15 -3.76 -8.97
N ILE A 92 2.45 -3.51 -8.80
CA ILE A 92 3.06 -2.21 -9.08
C ILE A 92 2.98 -1.88 -10.57
N ALA A 93 3.34 -2.83 -11.44
CA ALA A 93 3.26 -2.62 -12.88
C ALA A 93 1.83 -2.33 -13.34
N LEU A 94 0.85 -3.11 -12.86
CA LEU A 94 -0.57 -2.89 -13.15
C LEU A 94 -1.06 -1.53 -12.66
N GLU A 95 -0.66 -1.10 -11.46
CA GLU A 95 -1.00 0.23 -10.97
C GLU A 95 -0.45 1.33 -11.89
N GLY A 96 0.80 1.19 -12.33
CA GLY A 96 1.42 2.13 -13.27
C GLY A 96 0.71 2.20 -14.63
N THR A 97 -0.01 1.14 -15.05
CA THR A 97 -0.86 1.20 -16.26
C THR A 97 -2.16 1.99 -16.07
N ILE A 98 -2.63 2.14 -14.83
CA ILE A 98 -3.87 2.85 -14.50
C ILE A 98 -3.62 4.36 -14.45
N ASP A 99 -2.55 4.74 -13.78
CA ASP A 99 -2.05 6.12 -13.64
C ASP A 99 -0.53 6.05 -13.40
N ILE A 100 0.24 6.68 -14.29
CA ILE A 100 1.71 6.70 -14.25
C ILE A 100 2.20 7.73 -13.23
N ASP A 101 1.42 8.80 -13.01
CA ASP A 101 1.85 9.96 -12.23
C ASP A 101 1.49 9.80 -10.74
N ASN A 102 0.40 9.08 -10.44
CA ASN A 102 -0.07 8.87 -9.08
C ASN A 102 -0.04 7.37 -8.73
N SER A 103 0.64 7.00 -7.63
CA SER A 103 0.69 5.62 -7.12
C SER A 103 0.17 5.58 -5.68
N ALA A 104 -0.93 4.85 -5.48
CA ALA A 104 -1.46 4.54 -4.15
C ALA A 104 -0.53 3.55 -3.42
N ILE A 105 0.12 2.60 -4.11
CA ILE A 105 1.13 1.71 -3.53
C ILE A 105 2.24 2.53 -2.89
N LYS A 106 2.86 3.45 -3.65
CA LYS A 106 3.92 4.33 -3.16
C LYS A 106 3.43 5.18 -1.99
N SER A 107 2.26 5.81 -2.11
CA SER A 107 1.70 6.63 -1.03
C SER A 107 1.46 5.83 0.26
N MET A 108 0.98 4.59 0.15
CA MET A 108 0.79 3.72 1.32
C MET A 108 2.12 3.29 1.95
N MET A 109 3.12 2.95 1.14
CA MET A 109 4.46 2.63 1.63
C MET A 109 5.10 3.82 2.34
N ASP A 110 5.07 5.01 1.73
CA ASP A 110 5.63 6.23 2.31
C ASP A 110 4.96 6.56 3.65
N LYS A 111 3.63 6.42 3.73
CA LYS A 111 2.87 6.57 4.99
C LYS A 111 3.31 5.54 6.04
N SER A 112 3.53 4.29 5.64
CA SER A 112 3.98 3.23 6.56
C SER A 112 5.37 3.54 7.12
N ILE A 113 6.31 3.96 6.26
CA ILE A 113 7.64 4.41 6.67
C ILE A 113 7.53 5.59 7.64
N GLU A 114 6.65 6.55 7.35
CA GLU A 114 6.42 7.71 8.22
C GLU A 114 5.87 7.29 9.60
N ILE A 115 4.93 6.34 9.65
CA ILE A 115 4.39 5.79 10.91
C ILE A 115 5.50 5.15 11.73
N VAL A 116 6.33 4.31 11.11
CA VAL A 116 7.46 3.66 11.80
C VAL A 116 8.44 4.70 12.32
N ARG A 117 8.79 5.69 11.51
CA ARG A 117 9.67 6.79 11.92
C ARG A 117 9.11 7.55 13.13
N LYS A 118 7.82 7.88 13.12
CA LYS A 118 7.14 8.54 14.25
C LYS A 118 7.15 7.66 15.50
N ASN A 119 6.94 6.36 15.35
CA ASN A 119 7.01 5.41 16.46
C ASN A 119 8.41 5.37 17.09
N ASN A 120 9.46 5.30 16.27
CA ASN A 120 10.85 5.31 16.77
C ASN A 120 11.16 6.61 17.53
N VAL A 121 10.71 7.76 17.04
CA VAL A 121 10.85 9.04 17.74
C VAL A 121 10.11 9.02 19.08
N LEU A 122 8.89 8.48 19.13
CA LEU A 122 8.13 8.35 20.38
C LEU A 122 8.85 7.43 21.39
N GLN A 123 9.47 6.34 20.93
CA GLN A 123 10.26 5.45 21.79
C GLN A 123 11.50 6.16 22.32
N GLU A 124 12.22 6.90 21.47
CA GLU A 124 13.40 7.67 21.88
C GLU A 124 13.05 8.73 22.93
N GLU A 125 11.95 9.46 22.73
CA GLU A 125 11.43 10.41 23.72
C GLU A 125 10.96 9.71 25.01
N GLY A 126 10.36 8.51 24.90
CA GLY A 126 9.98 7.69 26.04
C GLY A 126 11.18 7.21 26.87
N MET A 127 12.30 6.90 26.22
CA MET A 127 13.56 6.52 26.89
C MET A 127 14.24 7.69 27.60
N LYS A 128 13.91 8.94 27.24
CA LYS A 128 14.34 10.15 27.96
C LYS A 128 13.53 10.37 29.25
N ASN A 129 12.47 9.59 29.50
CA ASN A 129 11.66 9.71 30.71
C ASN A 129 12.48 9.29 31.96
N PRO A 130 12.60 10.16 32.98
CA PRO A 130 13.36 9.86 34.21
C PRO A 130 12.92 8.58 34.94
N LEU A 131 11.70 8.11 34.73
CA LEU A 131 11.18 6.87 35.33
C LEU A 131 11.95 5.61 34.88
N PHE A 132 12.63 5.64 33.73
CA PHE A 132 13.44 4.51 33.21
C PHE A 132 14.94 4.63 33.50
N ASN A 133 15.40 5.76 34.05
CA ASN A 133 16.81 6.00 34.39
C ASN A 133 17.16 5.76 35.87
N ASN A 134 16.20 5.31 36.68
CA ASN A 134 16.48 4.92 38.06
C ASN A 134 17.06 3.50 38.06
N PRO A 135 18.31 3.30 38.53
CA PRO A 135 18.84 1.95 38.70
C PRO A 135 17.94 1.18 39.66
N VAL A 136 17.50 -0.01 39.25
CA VAL A 136 16.81 -0.96 40.12
C VAL A 136 17.74 -1.23 41.30
N PRO A 137 17.32 -0.99 42.57
CA PRO A 137 18.17 -1.30 43.71
C PRO A 137 18.55 -2.78 43.67
N GLU A 138 19.85 -3.07 43.73
CA GLU A 138 20.35 -4.44 43.76
C GLU A 138 19.68 -5.21 44.90
N PRO A 139 19.25 -6.46 44.67
CA PRO A 139 18.66 -7.26 45.74
C PRO A 139 19.70 -7.45 46.84
N GLU A 140 19.38 -6.99 48.06
CA GLU A 140 20.20 -7.18 49.25
C GLU A 140 20.59 -8.66 49.36
N LYS A 141 21.89 -8.94 49.25
CA LYS A 141 22.43 -10.25 49.59
C LYS A 141 22.19 -10.45 51.08
N LYS A 142 21.18 -11.26 51.42
CA LYS A 142 20.96 -11.70 52.79
C LYS A 142 22.18 -12.49 53.29
N PRO A 143 22.60 -12.26 54.55
CA PRO A 143 23.75 -12.92 55.15
C PRO A 143 23.53 -14.43 55.36
#